data_AF-A0A4Q3YQ25-F1
#
_entry.id   AF-A0A4Q3YQ25-F1
#
_cell.length_a   1.000
_cell.length_b   1.000
_cell.length_c   1.000
_cell.angle_alpha   90.00
_cell.angle_beta   90.00
_cell.angle_gamma   90.00
#
_symmetry.space_group_name_H-M   'P 1'
#
loop_
_entity.id
_entity.type
_entity.pdbx_description
1 polymer ?
#
loop_
_entity_poly.entity_id
_entity_poly.type
_entity_poly.pdbx_seq_one_letter_code
_entity_poly.pdbx_strand_id
1 'polypeptide(L)'
;MLRDAMLPLFAAHHVLVMPTTPAPAPEGIESTGNASLLTPWSLLGFPAATIPCGLADNGLPLGLQIVGPPGRDDLVIQAAIAAERVLGRLDLPA
;
A
#
# COMPACT_ATOMS: atom_id res chain seq x y z
N MET A 1 5.88 -19.95 -9.13
CA MET A 1 7.15 -19.21 -9.40
C MET A 1 7.22 -17.89 -8.64
N LEU A 2 6.39 -16.87 -8.89
CA LEU A 2 6.40 -15.62 -8.09
C LEU A 2 5.76 -15.81 -6.70
N ARG A 3 4.59 -16.44 -6.63
CA ARG A 3 3.89 -16.68 -5.35
C ARG A 3 4.77 -17.43 -4.35
N ASP A 4 5.38 -18.52 -4.82
CA ASP A 4 6.25 -19.38 -4.01
C ASP A 4 7.52 -18.67 -3.55
N ALA A 5 8.00 -17.68 -4.32
CA ALA A 5 9.14 -16.84 -3.93
C ALA A 5 8.77 -15.79 -2.87
N MET A 6 7.51 -15.36 -2.82
CA MET A 6 7.04 -14.35 -1.86
C MET A 6 6.61 -14.96 -0.51
N LEU A 7 6.04 -16.18 -0.51
CA LEU A 7 5.58 -16.82 0.73
C LEU A 7 6.67 -16.91 1.83
N PRO A 8 7.95 -17.23 1.54
CA PRO A 8 8.99 -17.30 2.56
C PRO A 8 9.27 -15.97 3.28
N LEU A 9 8.96 -14.82 2.65
CA LEU A 9 9.14 -13.51 3.31
C LEU A 9 8.28 -13.41 4.57
N PHE A 10 7.10 -14.05 4.56
CA PHE A 10 6.19 -14.06 5.69
C PHE A 10 6.58 -15.02 6.81
N ALA A 11 7.65 -15.80 6.64
CA ALA A 11 8.23 -16.58 7.74
C ALA A 11 9.00 -15.68 8.72
N ALA A 12 9.57 -14.57 8.23
CA ALA A 12 10.34 -13.62 9.02
C ALA A 12 9.62 -12.28 9.26
N HIS A 13 8.61 -11.95 8.46
CA HIS A 13 7.92 -10.66 8.51
C HIS A 13 6.41 -10.86 8.57
N HIS A 14 5.72 -10.11 9.43
CA HIS A 14 4.26 -10.21 9.54
C HIS A 14 3.53 -9.51 8.38
N VAL A 15 4.13 -8.43 7.87
CA VAL A 15 3.64 -7.64 6.74
C VAL A 15 4.83 -7.08 5.96
N LEU A 16 4.60 -6.75 4.69
CA LEU A 16 5.52 -5.97 3.86
C LEU A 16 4.98 -4.55 3.73
N VAL A 17 5.87 -3.56 3.71
CA VAL A 17 5.51 -2.14 3.63
C VAL A 17 6.27 -1.49 2.48
N MET A 18 5.56 -0.74 1.64
CA MET A 18 6.12 -0.08 0.45
C MET A 18 5.24 1.09 -0.01
N PRO A 19 5.72 1.97 -0.89
CA PRO A 19 4.84 2.93 -1.57
C PRO A 19 3.73 2.22 -2.34
N THR A 20 2.52 2.81 -2.33
CA THR A 20 1.38 2.31 -3.12
C THR A 20 1.61 2.49 -4.62
N THR A 21 2.15 3.65 -5.01
CA THR A 21 2.47 4.01 -6.39
C THR A 21 3.86 4.67 -6.44
N PRO A 22 4.54 4.66 -7.61
CA PRO A 22 5.84 5.32 -7.76
C PRO A 22 5.80 6.85 -7.66
N ALA A 23 4.63 7.46 -7.84
CA ALA A 23 4.42 8.90 -7.90
C ALA A 23 3.01 9.28 -7.41
N PRO A 24 2.77 10.58 -7.08
CA PRO A 24 1.44 11.12 -6.82
C PRO A 24 0.50 10.97 -8.03
N ALA A 25 -0.77 11.32 -7.85
CA ALA A 25 -1.74 11.32 -8.95
C ALA A 25 -1.25 12.19 -10.12
N PRO A 26 -1.32 11.71 -11.37
CA PRO A 26 -0.98 12.51 -12.54
C PRO A 26 -2.02 13.62 -12.77
N GLU A 27 -1.63 14.65 -13.51
CA GLU A 27 -2.56 15.71 -13.91
C GLU A 27 -3.53 15.25 -15.02
N GLY A 28 -4.75 15.78 -15.00
CA GLY A 28 -5.78 15.49 -16.00
C GLY A 28 -6.48 14.15 -15.79
N ILE A 29 -7.11 13.64 -16.86
CA ILE A 29 -7.96 12.43 -16.84
C ILE A 29 -7.49 11.32 -17.78
N GLU A 30 -6.36 11.54 -18.48
CA GLU A 30 -5.83 10.59 -19.48
C GLU A 30 -5.26 9.32 -18.84
N SER A 31 -4.87 9.37 -17.56
CA SER A 31 -4.28 8.25 -16.85
C SER A 31 -4.60 8.31 -15.35
N THR A 32 -4.66 7.15 -14.71
CA THR A 32 -4.75 7.00 -13.25
C THR A 32 -3.39 6.78 -12.59
N GLY A 33 -2.31 6.81 -13.37
CA GLY A 33 -0.94 6.62 -12.89
C GLY A 33 -0.40 5.19 -13.07
N ASN A 34 0.73 4.91 -12.44
CA ASN A 34 1.46 3.66 -12.58
C ASN A 34 1.11 2.67 -11.44
N ALA A 35 0.41 1.59 -11.78
CA ALA A 35 -0.03 0.55 -10.83
C ALA A 35 0.99 -0.58 -10.61
N SER A 36 2.23 -0.48 -11.12
CA SER A 36 3.24 -1.55 -11.07
C SER A 36 3.55 -2.06 -9.66
N LEU A 37 3.38 -1.23 -8.63
CA LEU A 37 3.61 -1.61 -7.23
C LEU A 37 2.40 -2.30 -6.57
N LEU A 38 1.25 -2.30 -7.24
CA LEU A 38 0.00 -2.95 -6.80
C LEU A 38 -0.22 -4.27 -7.53
N THR A 39 0.13 -4.30 -8.83
CA THR A 39 -0.10 -5.43 -9.73
C THR A 39 0.35 -6.78 -9.17
N PRO A 40 1.54 -6.93 -8.54
CA PRO A 40 1.95 -8.23 -8.00
C PRO A 40 0.96 -8.78 -6.98
N TRP A 41 0.48 -7.96 -6.06
CA TRP A 41 -0.36 -8.41 -4.95
C TRP A 41 -1.77 -8.78 -5.43
N SER A 42 -2.31 -8.02 -6.37
CA SER A 42 -3.57 -8.36 -7.04
C SER A 42 -3.48 -9.69 -7.80
N LEU A 43 -2.38 -9.95 -8.50
CA LEU A 43 -2.18 -11.20 -9.24
C LEU A 43 -1.93 -12.40 -8.32
N LEU A 44 -1.25 -12.19 -7.20
CA LEU A 44 -0.93 -13.25 -6.23
C LEU A 44 -2.08 -13.56 -5.26
N GLY A 45 -3.09 -12.69 -5.19
CA GLY A 45 -4.22 -12.77 -4.25
C GLY A 45 -3.78 -12.55 -2.81
N PHE A 46 -2.77 -11.71 -2.59
CA PHE A 46 -2.31 -11.37 -1.24
C PHE A 46 -3.11 -10.17 -0.73
N PRO A 47 -3.56 -10.16 0.54
CA PRO A 47 -4.27 -9.01 1.09
C PRO A 47 -3.35 -7.80 1.15
N ALA A 48 -3.85 -6.65 0.72
CA ALA A 48 -3.13 -5.38 0.72
C ALA A 48 -4.07 -4.23 1.08
N ALA A 49 -3.60 -3.30 1.92
CA ALA A 49 -4.29 -2.06 2.24
C ALA A 49 -3.39 -0.87 1.93
N THR A 50 -4.00 0.25 1.54
CA THR A 50 -3.31 1.54 1.37
C THR A 50 -3.88 2.54 2.34
N ILE A 51 -2.99 3.27 3.02
CA ILE A 51 -3.33 4.41 3.87
C ILE A 51 -2.55 5.65 3.41
N PRO A 52 -3.06 6.87 3.63
CA PRO A 52 -2.30 8.07 3.35
C PRO A 52 -1.10 8.19 4.30
N CYS A 53 0.06 8.62 3.80
CA CYS A 53 1.27 8.75 4.61
C CYS A 53 1.98 10.10 4.50
N GLY A 54 1.39 11.05 3.79
CA GLY A 54 1.92 12.40 3.63
C GLY A 54 1.44 13.07 2.35
N LEU A 55 1.98 14.24 2.09
CA LEU A 55 1.77 14.99 0.86
C LEU A 55 3.07 15.06 0.08
N ALA A 56 2.97 15.01 -1.25
CA ALA A 56 4.07 15.39 -2.13
C ALA A 56 4.22 16.91 -2.20
N ASP A 57 5.29 17.39 -2.84
CA ASP A 57 5.60 18.82 -2.96
C ASP A 57 4.48 19.63 -3.65
N ASN A 58 3.64 18.97 -4.47
CA ASN A 58 2.47 19.56 -5.12
C ASN A 58 1.18 19.47 -4.28
N GLY A 59 1.26 19.05 -3.01
CA GLY A 59 0.13 18.94 -2.10
C GLY A 59 -0.77 17.72 -2.34
N LEU A 60 -0.43 16.81 -3.27
CA LEU A 60 -1.23 15.61 -3.51
C LEU A 60 -0.90 14.49 -2.51
N PRO A 61 -1.89 13.68 -2.06
CA PRO A 61 -1.65 12.59 -1.14
C PRO A 61 -0.71 11.50 -1.68
N LEU A 62 0.16 11.01 -0.79
CA LEU A 62 0.99 9.81 -1.00
C LEU A 62 0.41 8.61 -0.24
N GLY A 63 0.51 7.43 -0.84
CA GLY A 63 0.01 6.18 -0.26
C GLY A 63 1.12 5.28 0.28
N LEU A 64 0.92 4.76 1.49
CA LEU A 64 1.68 3.65 2.06
C LEU A 64 0.86 2.37 1.93
N GLN A 65 1.42 1.39 1.22
CA GLN A 65 0.83 0.08 1.03
C GLN A 65 1.40 -0.90 2.05
N ILE A 66 0.50 -1.68 2.65
CA ILE A 66 0.80 -2.75 3.60
C ILE A 66 0.25 -4.06 3.02
N VAL A 67 1.12 -5.04 2.83
CA VAL A 67 0.78 -6.34 2.22
C VAL A 67 0.98 -7.46 3.24
N GLY A 68 0.00 -8.34 3.39
CA GLY A 68 0.03 -9.45 4.32
C GLY A 68 0.10 -10.82 3.64
N PRO A 69 0.29 -11.89 4.42
CA PRO A 69 0.21 -13.25 3.91
C PRO A 69 -1.22 -13.63 3.48
N PRO A 70 -1.40 -14.62 2.59
CA PRO A 70 -2.71 -15.06 2.14
C PRO A 70 -3.68 -15.37 3.29
N GLY A 71 -4.90 -14.82 3.22
CA GLY A 71 -5.97 -15.04 4.21
C GLY A 71 -5.77 -14.35 5.55
N ARG A 72 -4.84 -13.39 5.64
CA ARG A 72 -4.55 -12.62 6.86
C ARG A 72 -4.86 -11.12 6.70
N ASP A 73 -6.02 -10.82 6.15
CA ASP A 73 -6.59 -9.48 6.06
C ASP A 73 -6.66 -8.81 7.45
N ASP A 74 -6.88 -9.60 8.51
CA ASP A 74 -6.84 -9.17 9.90
C ASP A 74 -5.50 -8.51 10.27
N LEU A 75 -4.38 -9.10 9.85
CA LEU A 75 -3.04 -8.53 10.11
C LEU A 75 -2.82 -7.24 9.34
N VAL A 76 -3.26 -7.20 8.08
CA VAL A 76 -3.12 -6.02 7.22
C VAL A 76 -3.90 -4.85 7.80
N ILE A 77 -5.16 -5.08 8.22
CA ILE A 77 -6.00 -4.05 8.84
C ILE A 77 -5.40 -3.59 10.18
N GLN A 78 -4.94 -4.51 11.03
CA GLN A 78 -4.31 -4.16 12.31
C GLN A 78 -3.05 -3.31 12.10
N ALA A 79 -2.20 -3.68 11.15
CA ALA A 79 -1.00 -2.93 10.81
C ALA A 79 -1.33 -1.54 10.23
N ALA A 80 -2.36 -1.44 9.37
CA ALA A 80 -2.83 -0.17 8.84
C ALA A 80 -3.33 0.77 9.94
N ILE A 81 -4.16 0.27 10.86
CA ILE A 81 -4.65 1.06 12.02
C ILE A 81 -3.48 1.50 12.90
N ALA A 82 -2.51 0.61 13.14
CA ALA A 82 -1.32 0.97 13.92
C ALA A 82 -0.49 2.06 13.24
N ALA A 83 -0.32 1.97 11.91
CA ALA A 83 0.41 2.98 11.13
C ALA A 83 -0.33 4.33 11.10
N GLU A 84 -1.67 4.35 10.90
CA GLU A 84 -2.47 5.58 10.95
C GLU A 84 -2.35 6.30 12.31
N ARG A 85 -2.25 5.56 13.41
CA ARG A 85 -2.05 6.17 14.75
C ARG A 85 -0.72 6.92 14.89
N VAL A 86 0.30 6.50 14.16
CA VAL A 86 1.63 7.13 14.18
C VAL A 86 1.71 8.26 13.16
N LEU A 87 1.18 8.04 11.95
CA LEU A 87 1.22 9.00 10.86
C LEU A 87 0.22 10.16 11.04
N GLY A 88 -0.84 9.93 11.81
CA GLY A 88 -1.99 10.83 11.87
C GLY A 88 -2.89 10.67 10.65
N ARG A 89 -3.94 11.49 10.61
CA ARG A 89 -4.88 11.53 9.47
C ARG A 89 -4.56 12.77 8.64
N LEU A 90 -4.53 12.63 7.32
CA LEU A 90 -4.51 13.78 6.44
C LEU A 90 -5.88 14.47 6.46
N ASP A 91 -5.86 15.80 6.48
CA ASP A 91 -7.07 16.59 6.28
C ASP A 91 -7.64 16.33 4.90
N LEU A 92 -8.97 16.38 4.80
CA LEU A 92 -9.64 16.25 3.52
C LEU A 92 -9.28 17.47 2.65
N PRO A 93 -9.06 17.27 1.34
CA PRO A 93 -8.99 18.41 0.43
C PRO A 93 -10.29 19.22 0.52
N ALA A 94 -10.13 20.55 0.50
CA ALA A 94 -11.23 21.52 0.58
C ALA A 94 -12.21 21.40 -0.60
#